data_AF-A0A959WKZ2-F1
#
_entry.id   AF-A0A959WKZ2-F1
#
_cell.length_a   1.000
_cell.length_b   1.000
_cell.length_c   1.000
_cell.angle_alpha   90.00
_cell.angle_beta   90.00
_cell.angle_gamma   90.00
#
_symmetry.space_group_name_H-M   'P 1'
#
loop_
_entity.id
_entity.type
_entity.pdbx_description
1 polymer ?
#
loop_
_entity_poly.entity_id
_entity_poly.type
_entity_poly.pdbx_seq_one_letter_code
_entity_poly.pdbx_strand_id
1 'polypeptide(L)'
;MCAAPQPEPTGYRLIGPPDLLHDLQRDFLDIGWEATVVRWQAVVTAPPEDAGHTPPEWPAEITLAGVDRTPHRVSVAEFLG
;
A
#
# COMPACT_ATOMS: atom_id res chain seq x y z
N MET A 1 -26.38 -14.61 10.87
CA MET A 1 -25.93 -13.96 9.62
C MET A 1 -24.46 -14.29 9.45
N CYS A 2 -24.09 -15.12 8.47
CA CYS A 2 -22.68 -15.35 8.16
C CYS A 2 -22.17 -14.07 7.49
N ALA A 3 -21.20 -13.38 8.10
CA ALA A 3 -20.52 -12.28 7.43
C ALA A 3 -19.89 -12.83 6.14
N ALA A 4 -20.04 -12.11 5.02
CA ALA A 4 -19.29 -12.43 3.82
C ALA A 4 -17.79 -12.47 4.17
N PRO A 5 -16.97 -13.36 3.58
CA PRO A 5 -15.54 -13.35 3.80
C PRO A 5 -15.05 -11.93 3.50
N GLN A 6 -14.46 -11.26 4.50
CA GLN A 6 -13.89 -9.94 4.28
C GLN A 6 -12.82 -10.08 3.19
N PRO A 7 -12.80 -9.20 2.18
CA PRO A 7 -11.82 -9.30 1.13
C PRO A 7 -10.42 -9.15 1.72
N GLU A 8 -9.45 -9.89 1.21
CA GLU A 8 -8.06 -9.80 1.68
C GLU A 8 -7.48 -8.41 1.35
N PRO A 9 -6.78 -7.76 2.29
CA PRO A 9 -6.19 -6.44 2.04
C PRO A 9 -5.24 -6.49 0.84
N THR A 10 -5.24 -5.43 0.03
CA THR A 10 -4.38 -5.34 -1.17
C THR A 10 -3.18 -4.45 -0.88
N GLY A 11 -1.97 -5.02 -0.95
CA GLY A 11 -0.70 -4.33 -0.82
C GLY A 11 -0.13 -3.90 -2.18
N TYR A 12 0.38 -2.69 -2.27
CA TYR A 12 1.06 -2.10 -3.41
C TYR A 12 2.49 -1.76 -3.01
N ARG A 13 3.47 -2.25 -3.78
CA ARG A 13 4.88 -1.92 -3.64
C ARG A 13 5.22 -0.81 -4.61
N LEU A 14 5.61 0.35 -4.09
CA LEU A 14 5.91 1.56 -4.85
C LEU A 14 7.42 1.82 -4.82
N ILE A 15 7.96 2.34 -5.90
CA ILE A 15 9.35 2.81 -6.01
C ILE A 15 9.32 4.24 -6.51
N GLY A 16 10.05 5.14 -5.85
CA GLY A 16 10.10 6.54 -6.24
C GLY A 16 10.95 7.40 -5.30
N PRO A 17 10.98 8.72 -5.53
CA PRO A 17 11.69 9.67 -4.68
C PRO A 17 11.17 9.64 -3.23
N PRO A 18 12.05 9.66 -2.21
CA PRO A 18 11.64 9.60 -0.81
C PRO A 18 10.67 10.71 -0.43
N ASP A 19 10.89 11.94 -0.90
CA ASP A 19 10.02 13.08 -0.62
C ASP A 19 8.58 12.84 -1.10
N LEU A 20 8.42 12.31 -2.31
CA LEU A 20 7.10 11.96 -2.87
C LEU A 20 6.46 10.76 -2.17
N LEU A 21 7.25 9.76 -1.80
CA LEU A 21 6.74 8.60 -1.06
C LEU A 21 6.26 9.00 0.34
N HIS A 22 6.94 9.94 1.00
CA HIS A 22 6.51 10.48 2.28
C HIS A 22 5.25 11.34 2.17
N ASP A 23 5.11 12.11 1.09
CA ASP A 23 3.89 12.86 0.81
C ASP A 23 2.70 11.91 0.62
N LEU A 24 2.86 10.93 -0.27
CA LEU A 24 1.86 9.89 -0.52
C LEU A 24 1.53 9.07 0.74
N GLN A 25 2.51 8.76 1.58
CA GLN A 25 2.27 8.08 2.85
C GLN A 25 1.26 8.86 3.69
N ARG A 26 1.36 10.18 3.73
CA ARG A 26 0.44 11.02 4.48
C ARG A 26 -0.97 10.99 3.89
N ASP A 27 -1.10 11.05 2.57
CA ASP A 27 -2.39 10.92 1.88
C ASP A 27 -3.05 9.56 2.15
N PHE A 28 -2.26 8.48 2.10
CA PHE A 28 -2.76 7.14 2.40
C PHE A 28 -3.24 6.99 3.85
N LEU A 29 -2.48 7.53 4.80
CA LEU A 29 -2.89 7.53 6.19
C LEU A 29 -4.16 8.35 6.44
N ASP A 30 -4.38 9.44 5.68
CA ASP A 30 -5.59 10.27 5.77
C ASP A 30 -6.85 9.52 5.32
N ILE A 31 -6.74 8.70 4.26
CA ILE A 31 -7.83 7.84 3.78
C ILE A 31 -7.92 6.49 4.51
N GLY A 32 -7.13 6.28 5.57
CA GLY A 32 -7.18 5.07 6.40
C GLY A 32 -6.44 3.85 5.86
N TRP A 33 -5.56 4.04 4.87
CA TRP A 33 -4.68 3.00 4.34
C TRP A 33 -3.40 2.89 5.17
N GLU A 34 -2.82 1.69 5.23
CA GLU A 34 -1.53 1.49 5.90
C GLU A 34 -0.38 1.80 4.94
N ALA A 35 0.56 2.66 5.30
CA ALA A 35 1.68 3.02 4.43
C ALA A 35 3.01 3.04 5.19
N THR A 36 3.98 2.29 4.68
CA THR A 36 5.35 2.20 5.22
C THR A 36 6.34 2.57 4.13
N VAL A 37 7.12 3.63 4.36
CA VAL A 37 8.14 4.14 3.43
C VAL A 37 9.53 3.83 3.97
N VAL A 38 10.40 3.28 3.12
CA VAL A 38 11.82 3.09 3.43
C VAL A 38 12.67 3.47 2.21
N ARG A 39 13.44 4.54 2.37
CA ARG A 39 14.31 5.09 1.32
C ARG A 39 13.52 5.38 0.03
N TRP A 40 13.79 4.62 -1.03
CA TRP A 40 13.25 4.81 -2.37
C TRP A 40 12.06 3.90 -2.67
N GLN A 41 11.53 3.25 -1.65
CA GLN A 41 10.46 2.28 -1.81
C GLN A 41 9.41 2.46 -0.72
N ALA A 42 8.16 2.10 -1.01
CA ALA A 42 7.08 2.10 -0.05
C ALA A 42 6.17 0.88 -0.23
N VAL A 43 5.63 0.41 0.88
CA VAL A 43 4.54 -0.58 0.91
C VAL A 43 3.30 0.17 1.35
N VAL A 44 2.25 0.12 0.54
CA VAL A 44 0.94 0.71 0.86
C VAL A 44 -0.09 -0.39 0.84
N THR A 45 -0.92 -0.51 1.86
CA THR A 45 -1.93 -1.57 1.98
C THR A 45 -3.30 -0.94 2.18
N ALA A 46 -4.18 -1.22 1.23
CA ALA A 46 -5.59 -0.84 1.32
C ALA A 46 -6.31 -1.70 2.38
N PRO A 47 -7.24 -1.11 3.14
CA PRO A 47 -8.07 -1.84 4.07
C PRO A 47 -8.95 -2.86 3.32
N PRO A 48 -9.46 -3.90 4.00
CA PRO A 48 -10.28 -4.94 3.37
C PRO A 48 -11.58 -4.40 2.75
N GLU A 49 -12.06 -3.23 3.18
CA GLU A 49 -13.22 -2.56 2.58
C GLU A 49 -12.92 -1.96 1.19
N ASP A 50 -11.65 -1.60 0.93
CA ASP A 50 -11.15 -1.07 -0.35
C ASP A 50 -10.38 -2.14 -1.16
N ALA A 51 -10.32 -3.37 -0.66
CA ALA A 51 -9.58 -4.44 -1.31
C ALA A 51 -10.18 -4.79 -2.69
N GLY A 52 -9.34 -4.73 -3.73
CA GLY A 52 -9.76 -4.91 -5.12
C GLY A 52 -10.22 -3.62 -5.81
N HIS A 53 -10.16 -2.47 -5.14
CA HIS A 53 -10.30 -1.19 -5.82
C HIS A 53 -9.14 -0.96 -6.80
N THR A 54 -9.42 -0.20 -7.86
CA THR A 54 -8.39 0.25 -8.79
C THR A 54 -7.32 0.99 -7.99
N PRO A 55 -6.02 0.66 -8.18
CA PRO A 55 -4.96 1.43 -7.54
C PRO A 55 -5.18 2.92 -7.82
N PRO A 56 -5.00 3.79 -6.82
CA PRO A 56 -5.09 5.22 -7.03
C PRO A 56 -4.10 5.66 -8.10
N GLU A 57 -4.40 6.76 -8.77
CA GLU A 57 -3.52 7.30 -9.80
C GLU A 57 -2.22 7.78 -9.14
N TRP A 58 -1.12 7.05 -9.38
CA TRP A 58 0.17 7.38 -8.83
C TRP A 58 0.78 8.57 -9.60
N PRO A 59 1.56 9.44 -8.94
CA PRO A 59 2.37 10.43 -9.64
C PRO A 59 3.27 9.75 -10.67
N ALA A 60 3.56 10.42 -11.80
CA ALA A 60 4.37 9.83 -12.87
C ALA A 60 5.79 9.42 -12.44
N GLU A 61 6.28 9.99 -11.34
CA GLU A 61 7.58 9.70 -10.72
C GLU A 61 7.55 8.44 -9.84
N ILE A 62 6.37 7.91 -9.55
CA ILE A 62 6.18 6.68 -8.77
C ILE A 62 5.93 5.51 -9.70
N THR A 63 6.74 4.46 -9.54
CA THR A 63 6.61 3.20 -10.24
C THR A 63 5.99 2.16 -9.34
N LEU A 64 4.92 1.52 -9.80
CA LEU A 64 4.36 0.32 -9.16
C LEU A 64 5.26 -0.88 -9.44
N ALA A 65 5.98 -1.35 -8.42
CA ALA A 65 6.87 -2.50 -8.50
C ALA A 65 6.16 -3.84 -8.34
N GLY A 66 5.00 -3.86 -7.67
CA GLY A 66 4.22 -5.07 -7.50
C GLY A 66 2.94 -4.85 -6.72
N VAL A 67 2.04 -5.82 -6.82
CA VAL A 67 0.81 -5.91 -6.05
C VAL A 67 0.79 -7.26 -5.36
N ASP A 68 0.41 -7.27 -4.09
CA ASP A 68 0.35 -8.45 -3.24
C ASP A 68 -0.93 -8.43 -2.40
N ARG A 69 -1.34 -9.58 -1.85
CA ARG A 69 -2.57 -9.73 -1.04
C ARG A 69 -2.29 -10.15 0.41
N THR A 70 -1.06 -9.99 0.86
CA THR A 70 -0.68 -10.30 2.25
C THR A 70 -0.96 -9.12 3.17
N PRO A 71 -1.13 -9.38 4.49
CA PRO A 71 -1.28 -8.32 5.48
C PRO A 71 -0.09 -7.36 5.46
N HIS A 72 -0.33 -6.07 5.69
CA HIS A 72 0.69 -5.01 5.65
C HIS A 72 1.97 -5.40 6.40
N ARG A 73 1.83 -5.90 7.64
CA ARG A 73 2.96 -6.35 8.47
C ARG A 73 3.86 -7.41 7.82
N VAL A 74 3.30 -8.31 7.02
CA VAL A 74 4.04 -9.39 6.35
C VAL A 74 4.80 -8.81 5.17
N SER A 75 4.11 -8.02 4.34
CA SER A 75 4.73 -7.30 3.24
C SER A 75 5.85 -6.37 3.71
N VAL A 76 5.67 -5.66 4.82
CA VAL A 76 6.69 -4.81 5.44
C VAL A 76 7.86 -5.63 5.99
N ALA A 77 7.60 -6.79 6.62
CA ALA A 77 8.67 -7.66 7.13
C ALA A 77 9.54 -8.19 5.98
N GLU A 78 8.94 -8.69 4.90
CA GLU A 78 9.69 -9.12 3.71
C GLU A 78 10.47 -7.97 3.06
N PHE A 79 9.90 -6.77 3.11
CA PHE A 79 10.47 -5.56 2.53
C PHE A 79 11.65 -5.01 3.34
N LEU A 80 11.61 -5.13 4.67
CA LEU A 80 12.67 -4.66 5.56
C LEU A 80 13.87 -5.63 5.66
N GLY A 81 13.65 -6.93 5.38
CA GLY A 81 14.67 -7.97 5.46
C GLY A 81 14.80 -8.58 6.85
#